data_AF-A0ABD5GMB8-F1
#
_entry.id   AF-A0ABD5GMB8-F1
#
_cell.length_a   1.000
_cell.length_b   1.000
_cell.length_c   1.000
_cell.angle_alpha   90.00
_cell.angle_beta   90.00
_cell.angle_gamma   90.00
#
_symmetry.space_group_name_H-M   'P 1'
#
loop_
_entity.id
_entity.type
_entity.pdbx_description
1 polymer ?
#
loop_
_entity_poly.entity_id
_entity_poly.type
_entity_poly.pdbx_seq_one_letter_code
_entity_poly.pdbx_strand_id
1 'polypeptide(L)'
;MDVKLGGLAITPLASGGFPDQSYQPASEGVTEDRRTSGSMVKMVHFRKTVITISGAGLMGLGFDALDFDQPLELLCTKPRMLITESLTGVIPGSIRPDAAPWAFARVGNREVRTPIAMTGNAFTLTPPAGATSYKVAWMPRFIVSCEPPQEALRAGQFPYAWSFDAREV
;
A
#
# COMPACT_ATOMS: atom_id res chain seq x y z
N MET A 1 0.03 -11.07 -9.41
CA MET A 1 1.01 -10.56 -8.44
C MET A 1 0.32 -10.58 -7.10
N ASP A 2 0.97 -11.17 -6.10
CA ASP A 2 0.32 -11.49 -4.84
C ASP A 2 0.84 -10.60 -3.71
N VAL A 3 0.01 -10.45 -2.68
CA VAL A 3 0.43 -9.83 -1.42
C VAL A 3 1.40 -10.78 -0.72
N LYS A 4 2.48 -10.25 -0.14
CA LYS A 4 3.45 -11.07 0.61
C LYS A 4 3.72 -10.48 1.97
N LEU A 5 3.80 -11.32 3.01
CA LEU A 5 4.21 -10.94 4.37
C LEU A 5 5.38 -11.83 4.79
N GLY A 6 6.47 -11.22 5.26
CA GLY A 6 7.66 -11.98 5.68
C GLY A 6 8.25 -12.85 4.57
N GLY A 7 8.03 -12.49 3.30
CA GLY A 7 8.41 -13.29 2.13
C GLY A 7 7.40 -14.35 1.70
N LEU A 8 6.41 -14.70 2.53
CA LEU A 8 5.36 -15.67 2.18
C LEU A 8 4.22 -15.00 1.42
N ALA A 9 3.77 -15.61 0.33
CA ALA A 9 2.68 -15.09 -0.48
C ALA A 9 1.31 -15.52 0.07
N ILE A 10 0.39 -14.56 0.15
CA ILE A 10 -1.04 -14.84 0.31
C ILE A 10 -1.55 -15.39 -1.03
N THR A 11 -1.75 -16.70 -1.08
CA THR A 11 -2.14 -17.36 -2.33
C THR A 11 -3.57 -17.01 -2.72
N PRO A 12 -3.91 -17.01 -4.02
CA PRO A 12 -5.30 -16.79 -4.46
C PRO A 12 -6.31 -17.78 -3.89
N LEU A 13 -5.86 -18.99 -3.53
CA LEU A 13 -6.71 -19.99 -2.88
C LEU A 13 -7.03 -19.60 -1.43
N ALA A 14 -6.14 -18.92 -0.73
CA ALA A 14 -6.38 -18.42 0.62
C ALA A 14 -7.31 -17.19 0.64
N SER A 15 -7.33 -16.39 -0.43
CA SER A 15 -8.13 -15.16 -0.54
C SER A 15 -9.35 -15.25 -1.46
N GLY A 16 -9.59 -16.39 -2.12
CA GLY A 16 -10.69 -16.53 -3.09
C GLY A 16 -10.53 -15.60 -4.30
N GLY A 17 -9.29 -15.21 -4.63
CA GLY A 17 -8.98 -14.15 -5.58
C GLY A 17 -7.92 -13.19 -5.03
N PHE A 18 -8.19 -11.89 -5.02
CA PHE A 18 -7.28 -10.88 -4.45
C PHE A 18 -7.78 -10.44 -3.07
N PRO A 19 -6.88 -10.33 -2.07
CA PRO A 19 -7.27 -9.87 -0.75
C PRO A 19 -7.59 -8.38 -0.75
N ASP A 20 -8.55 -8.00 0.10
CA ASP A 20 -8.91 -6.61 0.37
C ASP A 20 -7.75 -5.92 1.10
N GLN A 21 -7.47 -4.68 0.71
CA GLN A 21 -6.36 -3.90 1.27
C GLN A 21 -6.77 -2.46 1.53
N SER A 22 -6.55 -2.00 2.75
CA SER A 22 -6.77 -0.60 3.14
C SER A 22 -5.49 0.01 3.70
N TYR A 23 -5.34 1.33 3.49
CA TYR A 23 -4.23 2.11 4.03
C TYR A 23 -4.81 3.28 4.77
N GLN A 24 -4.47 3.41 6.04
CA GLN A 24 -4.92 4.51 6.88
C GLN A 24 -3.72 5.14 7.57
N PRO A 25 -3.70 6.48 7.76
CA PRO A 25 -2.69 7.08 8.61
C PRO A 25 -2.88 6.62 10.05
N ALA A 26 -1.79 6.22 10.68
CA ALA A 26 -1.74 5.92 12.11
C ALA A 26 -2.08 7.19 12.92
N SER A 27 -2.91 7.04 13.96
CA SER A 27 -3.37 8.16 14.77
C SER A 27 -2.36 8.57 15.85
N GLU A 28 -1.43 7.69 16.23
CA GLU A 28 -0.55 7.91 17.40
C GLU A 28 0.50 9.01 17.20
N GLY A 29 0.79 9.40 15.96
CA GLY A 29 1.85 10.37 15.64
C GLY A 29 1.39 11.83 15.56
N VAL A 30 0.12 12.10 15.84
CA VAL A 30 -0.53 13.39 15.58
C VAL A 30 -1.35 13.82 16.79
N THR A 31 -1.09 15.03 17.29
CA THR A 31 -1.89 15.67 18.34
C THR A 31 -2.50 16.97 17.81
N GLU A 32 -3.77 17.19 18.12
CA GLU A 32 -4.49 18.40 17.77
C GLU A 32 -4.87 19.13 19.05
N ASP A 33 -4.51 20.41 19.15
CA ASP A 33 -4.79 21.23 20.32
C ASP A 33 -5.21 22.65 19.90
N ARG A 34 -5.93 23.35 20.76
CA ARG A 34 -6.38 24.73 20.53
C ARG A 34 -5.52 25.72 21.28
N ARG A 35 -5.05 26.74 20.56
CA ARG A 35 -4.43 27.91 21.18
C ARG A 35 -5.46 28.71 21.97
N THR A 36 -4.98 29.60 22.85
CA THR A 36 -5.79 30.55 23.61
C THR A 36 -6.74 31.40 22.74
N SER A 37 -6.38 31.65 21.47
CA SER A 37 -7.24 32.35 20.50
C SER A 37 -8.31 31.47 19.83
N GLY A 38 -8.42 30.19 20.20
CA GLY A 38 -9.35 29.22 19.62
C GLY A 38 -8.89 28.56 18.32
N SER A 39 -7.73 28.97 17.78
CA SER A 39 -7.11 28.39 16.58
C SER A 39 -6.59 26.97 16.83
N MET A 40 -6.91 26.03 15.93
CA MET A 40 -6.43 24.66 15.99
C MET A 40 -4.98 24.56 15.49
N VAL A 41 -4.13 23.84 16.22
CA VAL A 41 -2.77 23.51 15.84
C VAL A 41 -2.62 22.01 15.79
N LYS A 42 -2.03 21.53 14.70
CA LYS A 42 -1.71 20.13 14.49
C LYS A 42 -0.22 19.90 14.71
N MET A 43 0.13 19.23 15.80
CA MET A 43 1.49 18.81 16.10
C MET A 43 1.71 17.41 15.55
N VAL A 44 2.75 17.23 14.74
CA VAL A 44 3.04 15.96 14.05
C VAL A 44 4.42 15.49 14.48
N HIS A 45 4.47 14.38 15.21
CA HIS A 45 5.71 13.73 15.64
C HIS A 45 6.20 12.77 14.56
N PHE A 46 5.29 11.93 14.05
CA PHE A 46 5.54 11.01 12.95
C PHE A 46 4.26 10.76 12.14
N ARG A 47 4.43 10.18 10.95
CA ARG A 47 3.31 9.70 10.13
C ARG A 47 3.64 8.29 9.66
N LYS A 48 2.94 7.32 10.24
CA LYS A 48 3.03 5.91 9.87
C LYS A 48 1.71 5.45 9.25
N THR A 49 1.75 4.33 8.55
CA THR A 49 0.57 3.72 7.92
C THR A 49 0.12 2.50 8.74
N VAL A 50 -1.19 2.40 8.98
CA VAL A 50 -1.85 1.15 9.34
C VAL A 50 -2.39 0.52 8.06
N ILE A 51 -2.04 -0.75 7.83
CA ILE A 51 -2.44 -1.53 6.67
C ILE A 51 -3.33 -2.66 7.16
N THR A 52 -4.59 -2.67 6.73
CA THR A 52 -5.51 -3.78 7.00
C THR A 52 -5.60 -4.65 5.77
N ILE A 53 -5.47 -5.96 5.95
CA ILE A 53 -5.59 -6.95 4.90
C ILE A 53 -6.54 -8.05 5.36
N SER A 54 -7.50 -8.39 4.49
CA SER A 54 -8.47 -9.43 4.77
C SER A 54 -8.83 -10.23 3.52
N GLY A 55 -9.34 -11.44 3.72
CA GLY A 55 -9.80 -12.28 2.64
C GLY A 55 -10.54 -13.51 3.13
N ALA A 56 -11.14 -14.24 2.19
CA ALA A 56 -11.75 -15.54 2.47
C ALA A 56 -11.49 -16.49 1.30
N GLY A 57 -11.16 -17.75 1.59
CA GLY A 57 -10.73 -18.72 0.60
C GLY A 57 -10.99 -20.18 0.98
N LEU A 58 -10.33 -21.07 0.24
CA LEU A 58 -10.41 -22.52 0.36
C LEU A 58 -9.34 -23.11 1.28
N MET A 59 -8.41 -22.29 1.76
CA MET A 59 -7.34 -22.67 2.68
C MET A 59 -6.95 -21.50 3.61
N GLY A 60 -6.30 -21.81 4.73
CA GLY A 60 -5.69 -20.81 5.62
C GLY A 60 -4.45 -20.15 5.02
N LEU A 61 -3.88 -19.18 5.72
CA LEU A 61 -2.72 -18.41 5.23
C LEU A 61 -1.41 -19.19 5.32
N GLY A 62 -1.31 -20.13 6.27
CA GLY A 62 -0.11 -20.93 6.49
C GLY A 62 1.07 -20.09 6.99
N PHE A 63 0.81 -19.10 7.84
CA PHE A 63 1.80 -18.16 8.36
C PHE A 63 2.44 -18.60 9.69
N ASP A 64 2.15 -19.81 10.17
CA ASP A 64 2.63 -20.33 11.46
C ASP A 64 4.16 -20.35 11.64
N ALA A 65 4.92 -20.29 10.54
CA ALA A 65 6.39 -20.25 10.57
C ALA A 65 6.98 -18.84 10.60
N LEU A 66 6.16 -17.78 10.49
CA LEU A 66 6.63 -16.41 10.58
C LEU A 66 6.88 -16.02 12.04
N ASP A 67 8.00 -15.34 12.28
CA ASP A 67 8.29 -14.71 13.56
C ASP A 67 7.63 -13.32 13.60
N PHE A 68 6.48 -13.22 14.28
CA PHE A 68 5.70 -12.00 14.41
C PHE A 68 6.26 -11.03 15.48
N ASP A 69 7.25 -11.46 16.28
CA ASP A 69 7.92 -10.60 17.26
C ASP A 69 8.99 -9.69 16.60
N GLN A 70 9.28 -9.91 15.32
CA GLN A 70 10.22 -9.10 14.53
C GLN A 70 9.52 -8.28 13.44
N PRO A 71 10.12 -7.17 12.99
CA PRO A 71 9.62 -6.45 11.83
C PRO A 71 9.60 -7.33 10.58
N LEU A 72 8.44 -7.43 9.94
CA LEU A 72 8.23 -8.21 8.72
C LEU A 72 8.12 -7.30 7.50
N GLU A 73 8.58 -7.77 6.35
CA GLU A 73 8.35 -7.08 5.09
C GLU A 73 6.94 -7.39 4.56
N LEU A 74 6.17 -6.34 4.28
CA LEU A 74 4.86 -6.42 3.66
C LEU A 74 4.89 -5.82 2.26
N LEU A 75 4.62 -6.67 1.26
CA LEU A 75 4.50 -6.27 -0.13
C LEU A 75 3.02 -6.25 -0.52
N CYS A 76 2.47 -5.07 -0.77
CA CYS A 76 1.04 -4.91 -1.10
C CYS A 76 0.79 -4.92 -2.62
N THR A 77 -0.46 -5.14 -3.04
CA THR A 77 -0.84 -5.08 -4.46
C THR A 77 -1.76 -3.90 -4.79
N LYS A 78 -2.40 -3.30 -3.78
CA LYS A 78 -3.14 -2.05 -3.98
C LYS A 78 -2.17 -0.90 -4.29
N PRO A 79 -2.26 -0.26 -5.47
CA PRO A 79 -1.34 0.81 -5.82
C PRO A 79 -1.59 2.07 -4.99
N ARG A 80 -0.51 2.82 -4.73
CA ARG A 80 -0.56 4.24 -4.39
C ARG A 80 -0.36 5.06 -5.66
N MET A 81 -0.85 6.29 -5.66
CA MET A 81 -0.78 7.19 -6.80
C MET A 81 -0.37 8.59 -6.36
N LEU A 82 0.40 9.24 -7.23
CA LEU A 82 0.83 10.63 -7.13
C LEU A 82 0.38 11.34 -8.40
N ILE A 83 -0.32 12.46 -8.25
CA ILE A 83 -0.70 13.33 -9.37
C ILE A 83 0.26 14.51 -9.38
N THR A 84 0.76 14.88 -10.56
CA THR A 84 1.73 15.95 -10.74
C THR A 84 1.60 16.60 -12.12
N GLU A 85 1.97 17.87 -12.24
CA GLU A 85 2.18 18.55 -13.53
C GLU A 85 3.67 18.54 -13.94
N SER A 86 4.57 18.24 -12.99
CA SER A 86 6.01 18.11 -13.25
C SER A 86 6.35 16.80 -13.94
N LEU A 87 7.27 16.85 -14.91
CA LEU A 87 7.84 15.68 -15.58
C LEU A 87 8.83 14.91 -14.71
N THR A 88 9.30 15.51 -13.62
CA THR A 88 10.24 14.89 -12.69
C THR A 88 9.73 14.99 -11.26
N GLY A 89 10.11 14.04 -10.43
CA GLY A 89 9.76 14.03 -9.02
C GLY A 89 10.29 12.80 -8.31
N VAL A 90 9.79 12.55 -7.09
CA VAL A 90 10.22 11.42 -6.26
C VAL A 90 8.97 10.70 -5.75
N ILE A 91 8.95 9.38 -5.89
CA ILE A 91 7.91 8.54 -5.29
C ILE A 91 8.12 8.49 -3.76
N PRO A 92 7.09 8.82 -2.96
CA PRO A 92 7.20 8.72 -1.51
C PRO A 92 7.15 7.27 -1.04
N GLY A 93 7.91 6.97 0.02
CA GLY A 93 7.94 5.65 0.65
C GLY A 93 8.75 4.61 -0.14
N SER A 94 8.56 3.33 0.17
CA SER A 94 9.26 2.24 -0.53
C SER A 94 8.41 1.64 -1.66
N ILE A 95 9.05 1.37 -2.80
CA ILE A 95 8.45 0.69 -3.95
C ILE A 95 8.72 -0.81 -3.81
N ARG A 96 7.77 -1.64 -4.27
CA ARG A 96 8.01 -3.08 -4.39
C ARG A 96 9.16 -3.39 -5.36
N PRO A 97 10.08 -4.31 -5.01
CA PRO A 97 11.19 -4.67 -5.89
C PRO A 97 10.75 -5.52 -7.09
N ASP A 98 9.62 -6.25 -6.98
CA ASP A 98 9.11 -7.16 -8.01
C ASP A 98 8.07 -6.51 -8.94
N ALA A 99 7.80 -5.21 -8.80
CA ALA A 99 6.82 -4.49 -9.61
C ALA A 99 7.29 -3.05 -9.91
N ALA A 100 7.66 -2.80 -11.16
CA ALA A 100 8.08 -1.45 -11.58
C ALA A 100 6.91 -0.45 -11.53
N PRO A 101 7.15 0.81 -11.10
CA PRO A 101 6.17 1.88 -11.20
C PRO A 101 5.69 2.11 -12.64
N TRP A 102 4.52 2.71 -12.77
CA TRP A 102 3.97 3.10 -14.06
C TRP A 102 3.34 4.48 -14.03
N ALA A 103 3.17 5.08 -15.21
CA ALA A 103 2.58 6.40 -15.31
C ALA A 103 1.51 6.51 -16.41
N PHE A 104 0.62 7.46 -16.22
CA PHE A 104 -0.36 7.90 -17.20
C PHE A 104 -0.29 9.42 -17.34
N ALA A 105 -0.49 9.93 -18.55
CA ALA A 105 -0.69 11.35 -18.82
C ALA A 105 -2.17 11.60 -19.13
N ARG A 106 -2.68 12.74 -18.67
CA ARG A 106 -3.98 13.25 -19.07
C ARG A 106 -3.84 13.99 -20.38
N VAL A 107 -4.44 13.48 -21.45
CA VAL A 107 -4.49 14.12 -22.78
C VAL A 107 -5.96 14.35 -23.11
N GLY A 108 -6.39 15.61 -23.05
CA GLY A 108 -7.83 15.95 -23.06
C GLY A 108 -8.58 15.20 -21.95
N ASN A 109 -9.62 14.45 -22.31
CA ASN A 109 -10.43 13.67 -21.36
C ASN A 109 -9.97 12.21 -21.17
N ARG A 110 -8.81 11.83 -21.72
CA ARG A 110 -8.30 10.45 -21.68
C ARG A 110 -7.04 10.34 -20.83
N GLU A 111 -6.82 9.15 -20.30
CA GLU A 111 -5.55 8.76 -19.70
C GLU A 111 -4.77 7.91 -20.70
N VAL A 112 -3.53 8.31 -20.96
CA VAL A 112 -2.65 7.66 -21.93
C VAL A 112 -1.44 7.13 -21.18
N ARG A 113 -1.13 5.84 -21.37
CA ARG A 113 0.07 5.23 -20.78
C ARG A 113 1.30 6.04 -21.20
N THR A 114 2.10 6.45 -20.20
CA THR A 114 3.24 7.35 -20.40
C THR A 114 4.51 6.66 -19.95
N PRO A 115 5.58 6.67 -20.76
CA PRO A 115 6.88 6.13 -20.35
C PRO A 115 7.39 6.83 -19.09
N ILE A 116 7.94 6.03 -18.17
CA ILE A 116 8.54 6.46 -16.92
C ILE A 116 9.92 5.82 -16.79
N ALA A 117 10.93 6.64 -16.54
CA ALA A 117 12.27 6.20 -16.17
C ALA A 117 12.47 6.40 -14.66
N MET A 118 13.09 5.42 -14.00
CA MET A 118 13.32 5.43 -12.55
C MET A 118 14.82 5.43 -12.24
N THR A 119 15.22 6.15 -11.19
CA THR A 119 16.54 6.05 -10.56
C THR A 119 16.36 6.09 -9.05
N GLY A 120 16.44 4.93 -8.39
CA GLY A 120 15.92 4.77 -7.03
C GLY A 120 14.43 5.13 -7.00
N ASN A 121 14.06 6.11 -6.18
CA ASN A 121 12.69 6.63 -6.10
C ASN A 121 12.44 7.84 -7.01
N ALA A 122 13.46 8.41 -7.62
CA ALA A 122 13.29 9.53 -8.54
C ALA A 122 12.71 9.02 -9.86
N PHE A 123 11.74 9.76 -10.40
CA PHE A 123 11.12 9.45 -11.68
C PHE A 123 11.31 10.58 -12.68
N THR A 124 11.37 10.22 -13.96
CA THR A 124 11.30 11.13 -15.10
C THR A 124 10.28 10.60 -16.10
N LEU A 125 9.36 11.45 -16.54
CA LEU A 125 8.29 11.14 -17.47
C LEU A 125 8.61 11.67 -18.86
N THR A 126 8.27 10.88 -19.88
CA THR A 126 8.34 11.34 -21.28
C THR A 126 6.95 11.76 -21.73
N PRO A 127 6.64 13.07 -21.82
CA PRO A 127 5.28 13.51 -22.03
C PRO A 127 4.77 13.22 -23.45
N PRO A 128 3.56 12.66 -23.62
CA PRO A 128 2.90 12.66 -24.91
C PRO A 128 2.43 14.08 -25.28
N ALA A 129 2.27 14.35 -26.58
CA ALA A 129 1.79 15.65 -27.05
C ALA A 129 0.40 15.98 -26.48
N GLY A 130 0.23 17.23 -26.03
CA GLY A 130 -1.04 17.69 -25.46
C GLY A 130 -1.35 17.18 -24.05
N ALA A 131 -0.36 16.63 -23.34
CA ALA A 131 -0.51 16.25 -21.94
C ALA A 131 -0.62 17.47 -21.01
N THR A 132 -1.56 17.44 -20.07
CA THR A 132 -1.81 18.53 -19.11
C THR A 132 -1.44 18.17 -17.67
N SER A 133 -1.45 16.89 -17.32
CA SER A 133 -1.05 16.38 -16.00
C SER A 133 -0.67 14.91 -16.09
N TYR A 134 -0.05 14.40 -15.04
CA TYR A 134 0.44 13.03 -14.97
C TYR A 134 0.02 12.36 -13.68
N LYS A 135 -0.16 11.04 -13.73
CA LYS A 135 -0.35 10.16 -12.59
C LYS A 135 0.76 9.13 -12.58
N VAL A 136 1.53 9.10 -11.50
CA VAL A 136 2.52 8.05 -11.25
C VAL A 136 1.92 7.09 -10.23
N ALA A 137 1.92 5.80 -10.54
CA ALA A 137 1.37 4.75 -9.70
C ALA A 137 2.43 3.70 -9.40
N TRP A 138 2.41 3.17 -8.19
CA TRP A 138 3.34 2.13 -7.75
C TRP A 138 2.68 1.23 -6.72
N MET A 139 3.15 -0.01 -6.61
CA MET A 139 2.77 -0.87 -5.51
C MET A 139 3.72 -0.63 -4.33
N PRO A 140 3.21 -0.34 -3.13
CA PRO A 140 4.04 0.00 -1.99
C PRO A 140 4.60 -1.24 -1.29
N ARG A 141 5.76 -1.05 -0.68
CA ARG A 141 6.43 -1.96 0.24
C ARG A 141 6.52 -1.29 1.61
N PHE A 142 6.24 -2.04 2.67
CA PHE A 142 6.34 -1.57 4.05
C PHE A 142 7.19 -2.54 4.86
N ILE A 143 7.85 -2.02 5.89
CA ILE A 143 8.33 -2.83 7.01
C ILE A 143 7.31 -2.61 8.12
N VAL A 144 6.77 -3.71 8.67
CA VAL A 144 5.62 -3.67 9.57
C VAL A 144 5.83 -4.53 10.80
N SER A 145 5.13 -4.18 11.88
CA SER A 145 4.86 -5.06 13.01
C SER A 145 3.37 -5.42 12.98
N CYS A 146 3.06 -6.70 13.16
CA CYS A 146 1.70 -7.20 13.22
C CYS A 146 1.61 -8.43 14.11
N GLU A 147 0.42 -8.69 14.63
CA GLU A 147 0.10 -9.96 15.27
C GLU A 147 -0.15 -11.06 14.22
N PRO A 148 -0.09 -12.35 14.60
CA PRO A 148 -0.59 -13.42 13.77
C PRO A 148 -2.03 -13.14 13.29
N PRO A 149 -2.37 -13.45 12.02
CA PRO A 149 -3.70 -13.21 11.50
C PRO A 149 -4.78 -13.91 12.32
N GLN A 150 -5.91 -13.22 12.51
CA GLN A 150 -7.10 -13.86 13.02
C GLN A 150 -7.69 -14.73 11.91
N GLU A 151 -7.66 -16.06 12.09
CA GLU A 151 -8.26 -17.02 11.15
C GLU A 151 -9.53 -17.66 11.73
N ALA A 152 -10.47 -17.99 10.86
CA ALA A 152 -11.70 -18.69 11.22
C ALA A 152 -12.13 -19.65 10.12
N LEU A 153 -12.66 -20.82 10.52
CA LEU A 153 -13.38 -21.73 9.64
C LEU A 153 -14.89 -21.49 9.77
N ARG A 154 -15.57 -21.23 8.66
CA ARG A 154 -16.99 -20.89 8.55
C ARG A 154 -17.69 -21.86 7.60
N ALA A 155 -18.99 -22.06 7.77
CA ALA A 155 -19.79 -22.77 6.77
C ALA A 155 -19.94 -21.90 5.52
N GLY A 156 -19.73 -22.46 4.32
CA GLY A 156 -19.89 -21.73 3.06
C GLY A 156 -18.96 -22.20 1.95
N GLN A 157 -19.01 -21.51 0.80
CA GLN A 157 -18.19 -21.81 -0.38
C GLN A 157 -16.70 -21.53 -0.18
N PHE A 158 -16.37 -20.48 0.58
CA PHE A 158 -15.00 -20.13 1.00
C PHE A 158 -14.93 -20.22 2.53
N PRO A 159 -14.65 -21.42 3.08
CA PRO A 159 -14.81 -21.67 4.50
C PRO A 159 -13.71 -21.03 5.35
N TYR A 160 -12.55 -20.68 4.79
CA TYR A 160 -11.49 -20.02 5.54
C TYR A 160 -11.65 -18.51 5.41
N ALA A 161 -11.74 -17.79 6.52
CA ALA A 161 -11.77 -16.34 6.57
C ALA A 161 -10.64 -15.84 7.47
N TRP A 162 -10.01 -14.73 7.08
CA TRP A 162 -8.88 -14.20 7.83
C TRP A 162 -8.78 -12.67 7.70
N SER A 163 -8.13 -12.07 8.69
CA SER A 163 -7.80 -10.65 8.68
C SER A 163 -6.62 -10.35 9.60
N PHE A 164 -5.84 -9.34 9.26
CA PHE A 164 -4.83 -8.78 10.16
C PHE A 164 -4.61 -7.29 9.89
N ASP A 165 -4.16 -6.61 10.93
CA ASP A 165 -3.68 -5.23 10.87
C ASP A 165 -2.16 -5.23 11.03
N ALA A 166 -1.50 -4.50 10.13
CA ALA A 166 -0.06 -4.31 10.13
C ALA A 166 0.28 -2.84 10.28
N ARG A 167 1.21 -2.53 11.18
CA ARG A 167 1.62 -1.16 11.51
C ARG A 167 3.01 -0.90 10.97
N GLU A 168 3.17 0.13 10.16
CA GLU A 168 4.48 0.56 9.66
C GLU A 168 5.38 0.98 10.84
N VAL A 169 6.59 0.40 10.90
CA VAL A 169 7.62 0.72 11.92
C VAL A 169 8.55 1.83 11.47
#